data_AF-A0A9D8Q9F4-F1
#
_entry.id   AF-A0A9D8Q9F4-F1
#
_cell.length_a   1.000
_cell.length_b   1.000
_cell.length_c   1.000
_cell.angle_alpha   90.00
_cell.angle_beta   90.00
_cell.angle_gamma   90.00
#
_symmetry.space_group_name_H-M   'P 1'
#
loop_
_entity.id
_entity.type
_entity.pdbx_description
1 polymer ?
#
loop_
_entity_poly.entity_id
_entity_poly.type
_entity_poly.pdbx_seq_one_letter_code
_entity_poly.pdbx_strand_id
1 'polypeptide(L)'
;MPALRIDDRPHGPAHYWKVMRELGSFTAADVHGRSNGGSRGAVIRYVRACAEAGYCDRVGEKTSQKGRPMPVYRMADTRRLTAPTFHVESDRGRRQQQLWNAVRALKSFTAKELAITASTDSVRVSLPMACQYCTRLTGAGYLWIEQDRQPKRYRVNPTRMTGPLAPSFHRNSGTGVDRNLRQAVNLNDSEHS
;
A
#
# COMPACT_ATOMS: atom_id res chain seq x y z
N MET A 1 -8.61 32.52 -3.64
CA MET A 1 -8.54 31.37 -2.70
C MET A 1 -9.24 30.19 -3.35
N PRO A 2 -8.56 29.09 -3.73
CA PRO A 2 -9.24 27.94 -4.33
C PRO A 2 -9.77 27.02 -3.22
N ALA A 3 -11.09 26.81 -3.22
CA ALA A 3 -11.75 25.85 -2.35
C ALA A 3 -11.32 24.42 -2.71
N LEU A 4 -10.86 23.66 -1.73
CA LEU A 4 -10.71 22.20 -1.81
C LEU A 4 -12.09 21.61 -2.13
N ARG A 5 -12.33 21.23 -3.39
CA ARG A 5 -13.42 20.30 -3.74
C ARG A 5 -13.03 18.93 -3.19
N ILE A 6 -13.43 18.66 -1.95
CA ILE A 6 -13.55 17.29 -1.46
C ILE A 6 -14.70 16.68 -2.27
N ASP A 7 -14.38 15.74 -3.15
CA ASP A 7 -15.38 14.99 -3.92
C ASP A 7 -16.17 14.11 -2.94
N ASP A 8 -17.30 14.61 -2.43
CA ASP A 8 -18.20 13.97 -1.46
C ASP A 8 -19.05 12.84 -2.08
N ARG A 9 -18.56 12.22 -3.17
CA ARG A 9 -19.22 11.08 -3.79
C ARG A 9 -18.90 9.83 -3.01
N PRO A 10 -19.87 8.96 -2.68
CA PRO A 10 -19.58 7.76 -1.92
C PRO A 10 -18.70 6.80 -2.75
N HIS A 11 -17.47 6.57 -2.28
CA HIS A 11 -16.45 5.75 -2.95
C HIS A 11 -15.71 4.87 -1.94
N GLY A 12 -15.04 3.82 -2.42
CA GLY A 12 -14.23 2.93 -1.59
C GLY A 12 -14.98 1.75 -0.97
N PRO A 13 -14.28 0.94 -0.14
CA PRO A 13 -14.75 -0.36 0.36
C PRO A 13 -16.13 -0.33 1.04
N ALA A 14 -16.40 0.70 1.85
CA ALA A 14 -17.69 0.85 2.53
C ALA A 14 -18.86 1.00 1.55
N HIS A 15 -18.68 1.80 0.50
CA HIS A 15 -19.71 1.99 -0.52
C HIS A 15 -19.88 0.74 -1.38
N TYR A 16 -18.79 0.12 -1.84
CA TYR A 16 -18.85 -1.10 -2.62
C TYR A 16 -19.59 -2.22 -1.87
N TRP A 17 -19.31 -2.36 -0.57
CA TRP A 17 -19.99 -3.32 0.31
C TRP A 17 -21.50 -3.10 0.39
N LYS A 18 -21.92 -1.84 0.58
CA LYS A 18 -23.34 -1.48 0.60
C LYS A 18 -24.02 -1.90 -0.71
N VAL A 19 -23.42 -1.56 -1.85
CA VAL A 19 -23.94 -1.92 -3.18
C VAL A 19 -24.01 -3.43 -3.39
N MET A 20 -22.97 -4.18 -3.00
CA MET A 20 -22.94 -5.64 -3.08
C MET A 20 -24.09 -6.28 -2.28
N ARG A 21 -24.35 -5.77 -1.07
CA ARG A 21 -25.44 -6.24 -0.22
C ARG A 21 -26.83 -5.96 -0.80
N GLU A 22 -27.03 -4.76 -1.35
CA GLU A 22 -28.29 -4.39 -2.01
C GLU A 22 -28.56 -5.25 -3.26
N LEU A 23 -27.51 -5.60 -4.00
CA LEU A 23 -27.64 -6.44 -5.20
C LEU A 23 -27.90 -7.92 -4.86
N GLY A 24 -27.28 -8.44 -3.80
CA GLY A 24 -27.35 -9.85 -3.39
C GLY A 24 -26.62 -10.82 -4.33
N SER A 25 -26.85 -10.71 -5.64
CA SER A 25 -26.13 -11.40 -6.72
C SER A 25 -25.69 -10.37 -7.78
N PHE A 26 -24.39 -10.32 -8.10
CA PHE A 26 -23.82 -9.25 -8.90
C PHE A 26 -22.56 -9.68 -9.66
N THR A 27 -22.21 -8.92 -10.69
CA THR A 27 -20.87 -8.88 -11.27
C THR A 27 -20.10 -7.66 -10.76
N ALA A 28 -18.78 -7.67 -10.87
CA ALA A 28 -17.98 -6.48 -10.53
C ALA A 28 -18.32 -5.25 -11.38
N ALA A 29 -18.90 -5.43 -12.58
CA ALA A 29 -19.38 -4.31 -13.39
C ALA A 29 -20.70 -3.74 -12.87
N ASP A 30 -21.60 -4.57 -12.35
CA ASP A 30 -22.86 -4.11 -11.74
C ASP A 30 -22.56 -3.24 -10.50
N VAL A 31 -21.61 -3.68 -9.67
CA VAL A 31 -21.15 -2.92 -8.50
C VAL A 31 -20.50 -1.60 -8.93
N HIS A 32 -19.63 -1.63 -9.94
CA HIS A 32 -18.99 -0.41 -10.47
C HIS A 32 -20.02 0.55 -11.07
N GLY A 33 -20.99 0.05 -11.85
CA GLY A 33 -22.03 0.88 -12.47
C GLY A 33 -22.93 1.58 -11.46
N ARG A 34 -23.08 1.03 -10.25
CA ARG A 34 -23.79 1.67 -9.14
C ARG A 34 -22.88 2.50 -8.21
N SER A 35 -21.56 2.36 -8.36
CA SER A 35 -20.57 3.10 -7.58
C SER A 35 -20.10 4.33 -8.37
N ASN A 36 -20.83 5.43 -8.31
CA ASN A 36 -20.49 6.68 -9.01
C ASN A 36 -19.22 7.33 -8.41
N GLY A 37 -18.04 6.88 -8.83
CA GLY A 37 -16.75 7.50 -8.49
C GLY A 37 -15.58 6.54 -8.23
N GLY A 38 -15.83 5.23 -8.11
CA GLY A 38 -14.77 4.25 -7.85
C GLY A 38 -14.05 3.79 -9.13
N SER A 39 -12.72 3.67 -9.11
CA SER A 39 -11.99 3.01 -10.20
C SER A 39 -12.49 1.57 -10.37
N ARG A 40 -12.83 1.17 -11.60
CA ARG A 40 -13.20 -0.21 -11.95
C ARG A 40 -12.19 -1.24 -11.42
N GLY A 41 -10.90 -0.93 -11.45
CA GLY A 41 -9.85 -1.80 -10.92
C GLY A 41 -9.91 -1.96 -9.40
N ALA A 42 -10.30 -0.91 -8.67
CA ALA A 42 -10.49 -0.97 -7.22
C ALA A 42 -11.71 -1.83 -6.85
N VAL A 43 -12.82 -1.70 -7.58
CA VAL A 43 -14.03 -2.53 -7.39
C VAL A 43 -13.71 -4.01 -7.65
N ILE A 44 -13.04 -4.32 -8.77
CA ILE A 44 -12.65 -5.70 -9.11
C ILE A 44 -11.78 -6.30 -8.02
N ARG A 45 -10.77 -5.56 -7.54
CA ARG A 45 -9.86 -6.05 -6.49
C ARG A 45 -10.61 -6.30 -5.20
N TYR A 46 -11.51 -5.41 -4.82
CA TYR A 46 -12.31 -5.54 -3.60
C TYR A 46 -13.25 -6.75 -3.66
N VAL A 47 -14.00 -6.93 -4.75
CA VAL A 47 -14.91 -8.07 -4.93
C VAL A 47 -14.15 -9.40 -4.90
N ARG A 48 -12.96 -9.47 -5.51
CA ARG A 48 -12.12 -10.67 -5.45
C ARG A 48 -11.64 -10.98 -4.04
N ALA A 49 -11.17 -9.98 -3.31
CA ALA A 49 -10.74 -10.15 -1.92
C ALA A 49 -11.92 -10.61 -1.02
N CYS A 50 -13.13 -10.09 -1.26
CA CYS A 50 -14.34 -10.59 -0.59
C CYS A 50 -14.59 -12.06 -0.89
N ALA A 51 -14.41 -12.50 -2.14
CA ALA A 51 -14.63 -13.89 -2.52
C ALA A 51 -13.57 -14.84 -1.93
N GLU A 52 -12.29 -14.45 -1.99
CA GLU A 52 -11.19 -15.20 -1.39
C GLU A 52 -11.33 -15.37 0.12
N ALA A 53 -11.92 -14.37 0.79
CA ALA A 53 -12.18 -14.40 2.22
C ALA A 53 -13.55 -15.00 2.60
N GLY A 54 -14.30 -15.55 1.64
CA GLY A 54 -15.58 -16.25 1.89
C GLY A 54 -16.78 -15.34 2.18
N TYR A 55 -16.70 -14.03 1.90
CA TYR A 55 -17.82 -13.11 2.07
C TYR A 55 -18.83 -13.19 0.91
N CYS A 56 -18.38 -13.63 -0.27
CA CYS A 56 -19.25 -13.92 -1.40
C CYS A 56 -18.73 -15.11 -2.21
N ASP A 57 -19.63 -15.89 -2.77
CA ASP A 57 -19.30 -17.05 -3.57
C ASP A 57 -19.37 -16.72 -5.05
N ARG A 58 -18.41 -17.23 -5.82
CA ARG A 58 -18.50 -17.19 -7.28
C ARG A 58 -19.48 -18.28 -7.73
N VAL A 59 -20.63 -17.87 -8.24
CA VAL A 59 -21.76 -18.77 -8.57
C VAL A 59 -21.93 -19.01 -10.06
N GLY A 60 -21.09 -18.42 -10.90
CA GLY A 60 -21.10 -18.64 -12.35
C GLY A 60 -20.45 -17.50 -13.13
N GLU A 61 -20.83 -17.41 -14.41
CA GLU A 61 -20.38 -16.37 -15.33
C GLU A 61 -21.55 -15.86 -16.18
N LYS A 62 -21.52 -14.56 -16.51
CA LYS A 62 -22.40 -13.91 -17.48
C LYS A 62 -21.57 -13.38 -18.65
N THR A 63 -22.13 -13.39 -19.84
CA THR A 63 -21.48 -12.79 -21.01
C THR A 63 -21.79 -11.29 -21.06
N SER A 64 -20.76 -10.47 -21.13
CA SER A 64 -20.89 -9.02 -21.39
C SER A 64 -21.50 -8.76 -22.76
N GLN A 65 -22.06 -7.56 -23.00
CA GLN A 65 -22.48 -7.12 -24.34
C GLN A 65 -21.37 -7.25 -25.40
N LYS A 66 -20.10 -7.16 -24.99
CA LYS A 66 -18.93 -7.35 -25.88
C LYS A 66 -18.39 -8.79 -25.91
N GLY A 67 -19.19 -9.79 -25.53
CA GLY A 67 -18.81 -11.21 -25.56
C GLY A 67 -17.81 -11.65 -24.48
N ARG A 68 -17.43 -10.78 -23.53
CA ARG A 68 -16.43 -11.11 -22.49
C ARG A 68 -17.08 -11.83 -21.30
N PRO A 69 -16.51 -12.94 -20.79
CA PRO A 69 -17.02 -13.60 -19.59
C PRO A 69 -16.84 -12.70 -18.37
N MET A 70 -17.89 -12.61 -17.55
CA MET A 70 -17.94 -11.82 -16.33
C MET A 70 -18.35 -12.72 -15.16
N PRO A 71 -17.48 -12.92 -14.16
CA PRO A 71 -17.82 -13.74 -13.00
C PRO A 71 -18.98 -13.13 -12.24
N VAL A 72 -19.96 -13.97 -11.91
CA VAL A 72 -21.11 -13.64 -11.06
C VAL A 72 -20.79 -14.10 -9.65
N TYR A 73 -20.99 -13.20 -8.70
CA TYR A 73 -20.83 -13.44 -7.27
C TYR A 73 -22.17 -13.35 -6.56
N ARG A 74 -22.33 -14.09 -5.47
CA ARG A 74 -23.48 -14.04 -4.57
C ARG A 74 -22.99 -13.81 -3.14
N MET A 75 -23.61 -12.90 -2.40
CA MET A 75 -23.28 -12.68 -0.99
C MET A 75 -23.57 -13.95 -0.18
N ALA A 76 -22.58 -14.43 0.57
CA ALA A 76 -22.75 -15.55 1.49
C ALA A 76 -23.44 -15.11 2.79
N ASP A 77 -23.09 -13.92 3.29
CA ASP A 77 -23.72 -13.30 4.46
C ASP A 77 -24.16 -11.86 4.18
N THR A 78 -25.47 -11.65 4.05
CA THR A 78 -26.07 -10.33 3.84
C THR A 78 -26.32 -9.54 5.13
N ARG A 79 -26.17 -10.17 6.31
CA ARG A 79 -26.45 -9.57 7.62
C ARG A 79 -25.31 -8.69 8.13
N ARG A 80 -24.07 -8.94 7.68
CA ARG A 80 -22.91 -8.13 8.06
C ARG A 80 -23.01 -6.70 7.51
N LEU A 81 -23.20 -5.74 8.42
CA LEU A 81 -23.36 -4.32 8.06
C LEU A 81 -22.04 -3.65 7.69
N THR A 82 -20.96 -3.99 8.38
CA THR A 82 -19.65 -3.36 8.22
C THR A 82 -18.87 -3.99 7.05
N ALA A 83 -18.27 -3.15 6.22
CA ALA A 83 -17.43 -3.60 5.12
C ALA A 83 -16.17 -4.32 5.64
N PRO A 84 -15.83 -5.51 5.11
CA PRO A 84 -14.54 -6.12 5.39
C PRO A 84 -13.41 -5.23 4.86
N THR A 85 -12.37 -5.06 5.68
CA THR A 85 -11.19 -4.30 5.29
C THR A 85 -10.11 -5.28 4.88
N PHE A 86 -9.66 -5.20 3.64
CA PHE A 86 -8.57 -6.02 3.13
C PHE A 86 -7.31 -5.19 3.09
N HIS A 87 -6.35 -5.52 3.96
CA HIS A 87 -5.01 -4.99 3.81
C HIS A 87 -4.25 -5.87 2.82
N VAL A 88 -4.34 -5.52 1.53
CA VAL A 88 -3.47 -6.15 0.55
C VAL A 88 -2.07 -5.57 0.79
N GLU A 89 -1.18 -6.38 1.36
CA GLU A 89 0.22 -6.00 1.44
C GLU A 89 0.76 -5.90 0.02
N SER A 90 0.78 -4.67 -0.49
CA SER A 90 1.25 -4.37 -1.84
C SER A 90 2.69 -4.85 -2.01
N ASP A 91 3.07 -5.24 -3.24
CA ASP A 91 4.47 -5.55 -3.56
C ASP A 91 5.43 -4.44 -3.13
N ARG A 92 4.94 -3.19 -3.15
CA ARG A 92 5.67 -2.03 -2.66
C ARG A 92 5.86 -2.04 -1.14
N GLY A 93 4.87 -2.51 -0.38
CA GLY A 93 4.97 -2.72 1.06
C GLY A 93 5.99 -3.81 1.38
N ARG A 94 5.94 -4.94 0.67
CA ARG A 94 6.92 -6.03 0.81
C ARG A 94 8.34 -5.58 0.49
N ARG A 95 8.54 -4.85 -0.62
CA ARG A 95 9.86 -4.30 -0.99
C ARG A 95 10.39 -3.30 0.05
N GLN A 96 9.54 -2.44 0.60
CA GLN A 96 9.94 -1.55 1.70
C GLN A 96 10.30 -2.32 2.97
N GLN A 97 9.56 -3.38 3.28
CA GLN A 97 9.86 -4.24 4.42
C GLN A 97 11.20 -4.97 4.26
N GLN A 98 11.50 -5.47 3.06
CA GLN A 98 12.80 -6.08 2.76
C GLN A 98 13.95 -5.07 2.86
N LEU A 99 13.76 -3.87 2.31
CA LEU A 99 14.72 -2.78 2.47
C LEU A 99 14.96 -2.48 3.96
N TRP A 100 13.91 -2.35 4.76
CA TRP A 100 14.03 -2.09 6.19
C TRP A 100 14.78 -3.20 6.95
N ASN A 101 14.50 -4.47 6.63
CA ASN A 101 15.21 -5.59 7.21
C ASN A 101 16.71 -5.53 6.87
N ALA A 102 17.05 -5.24 5.61
CA ALA A 102 18.43 -5.09 5.17
C ALA A 102 19.15 -3.89 5.83
N VAL A 103 18.47 -2.74 5.99
CA VAL A 103 19.00 -1.57 6.72
C VAL A 103 19.41 -1.96 8.13
N ARG A 104 18.53 -2.68 8.86
CA ARG A 104 18.79 -3.12 10.23
C ARG A 104 19.94 -4.11 10.33
N ALA A 105 20.10 -4.99 9.34
CA ALA A 105 21.18 -5.96 9.30
C ALA A 105 22.55 -5.32 8.99
N LEU A 106 22.60 -4.42 7.99
CA LEU A 106 23.86 -3.89 7.46
C LEU A 106 24.50 -2.81 8.36
N LYS A 107 23.70 -1.98 9.05
CA LYS A 107 24.12 -0.87 9.93
C LYS A 107 24.91 0.29 9.26
N SER A 108 25.85 0.00 8.36
CA SER A 108 26.50 0.96 7.44
C SER A 108 26.54 0.35 6.03
N PHE A 109 26.08 1.09 5.03
CA PHE A 109 25.89 0.57 3.67
C PHE A 109 25.79 1.68 2.63
N THR A 110 25.98 1.28 1.38
CA THR A 110 25.63 2.06 0.18
C THR A 110 24.24 1.65 -0.32
N ALA A 111 23.58 2.52 -1.10
CA ALA A 111 22.28 2.19 -1.70
C ALA A 111 22.33 0.95 -2.61
N LYS A 112 23.48 0.67 -3.22
CA LYS A 112 23.71 -0.52 -4.05
C LYS A 112 23.75 -1.80 -3.23
N GLU A 113 24.54 -1.81 -2.16
CA GLU A 113 24.59 -2.94 -1.21
C GLU A 113 23.19 -3.20 -0.64
N LEU A 114 22.47 -2.14 -0.24
CA LEU A 114 21.12 -2.26 0.27
C LEU A 114 20.15 -2.92 -0.73
N ALA A 115 20.18 -2.51 -2.00
CA ALA A 115 19.32 -3.08 -3.03
C ALA A 115 19.61 -4.58 -3.27
N ILE A 116 20.88 -4.97 -3.22
CA ILE A 116 21.31 -6.37 -3.38
C ILE A 116 20.83 -7.18 -2.17
N THR A 117 21.13 -6.74 -0.95
CA THR A 117 20.76 -7.47 0.28
C THR A 117 19.25 -7.56 0.48
N ALA A 118 18.48 -6.55 0.08
CA ALA A 118 17.02 -6.56 0.17
C ALA A 118 16.34 -7.37 -0.94
N SER A 119 17.06 -7.74 -2.00
CA SER A 119 16.48 -8.53 -3.08
C SER A 119 16.45 -10.00 -2.71
N THR A 120 15.29 -10.63 -2.94
CA THR A 120 15.07 -12.07 -2.77
C THR A 120 14.50 -12.64 -4.07
N ASP A 121 14.49 -13.97 -4.22
CA ASP A 121 13.94 -14.64 -5.41
C ASP A 121 12.47 -14.26 -5.66
N SER A 122 11.70 -14.02 -4.59
CA SER A 122 10.30 -13.61 -4.67
C SER A 122 10.10 -12.10 -4.84
N VAL A 123 11.05 -11.28 -4.37
CA VAL A 123 10.92 -9.82 -4.33
C VAL A 123 12.22 -9.16 -4.76
N ARG A 124 12.30 -8.71 -6.01
CA ARG A 124 13.43 -7.90 -6.49
C ARG A 124 13.31 -6.44 -6.03
N VAL A 125 14.41 -5.82 -5.61
CA VAL A 125 14.46 -4.40 -5.27
C VAL A 125 15.36 -3.69 -6.26
N SER A 126 14.87 -2.62 -6.88
CA SER A 126 15.67 -1.84 -7.83
C SER A 126 16.54 -0.82 -7.11
N LEU A 127 17.71 -0.50 -7.68
CA LEU A 127 18.60 0.54 -7.14
C LEU A 127 17.90 1.90 -6.99
N PRO A 128 17.10 2.40 -7.97
CA PRO A 128 16.38 3.66 -7.79
C PRO A 128 15.41 3.65 -6.60
N MET A 129 14.77 2.50 -6.32
CA MET A 129 13.89 2.35 -5.17
C MET A 129 14.68 2.41 -3.86
N ALA A 130 15.84 1.76 -3.79
CA ALA A 130 16.73 1.82 -2.62
C ALA A 130 17.23 3.26 -2.39
N CYS A 131 17.68 3.97 -3.43
CA CYS A 131 18.10 5.37 -3.32
C CYS A 131 16.98 6.26 -2.76
N GLN A 132 15.77 6.18 -3.33
CA GLN A 132 14.62 6.97 -2.86
C GLN A 132 14.28 6.63 -1.40
N TYR A 133 14.42 5.37 -1.01
CA TYR A 133 14.16 4.94 0.36
C TYR A 133 15.20 5.50 1.34
N CYS A 134 16.50 5.47 1.00
CA CYS A 134 17.56 6.09 1.79
C CYS A 134 17.36 7.60 1.98
N THR A 135 16.98 8.33 0.91
CA THR A 135 16.68 9.76 1.01
C THR A 135 15.56 10.03 2.03
N ARG A 136 14.48 9.25 1.98
CA ARG A 136 13.35 9.40 2.91
C ARG A 136 13.72 9.07 4.35
N LEU A 137 14.46 7.98 4.56
CA LEU A 137 14.93 7.61 5.88
C LEU A 137 15.90 8.64 6.46
N THR A 138 16.73 9.27 5.62
CA THR A 138 17.65 10.34 6.03
C THR A 138 16.86 11.58 6.45
N GLY A 139 15.90 12.03 5.63
CA GLY A 139 15.03 13.17 5.98
C GLY A 139 14.18 12.94 7.23
N ALA A 140 13.87 11.69 7.53
CA ALA A 140 13.17 11.27 8.76
C ALA A 140 14.10 10.97 9.96
N GLY A 141 15.41 11.17 9.83
CA GLY A 141 16.38 10.99 10.92
C GLY A 141 16.73 9.53 11.29
N TYR A 142 16.33 8.54 10.48
CA TYR A 142 16.69 7.12 10.66
C TYR A 142 18.10 6.79 10.17
N LEU A 143 18.61 7.56 9.22
CA LEU A 143 19.95 7.40 8.64
C LEU A 143 20.73 8.71 8.72
N TRP A 144 22.03 8.58 8.90
CA TRP A 144 23.02 9.64 8.71
C TRP A 144 23.85 9.37 7.47
N ILE A 145 24.36 10.43 6.87
CA ILE A 145 25.29 10.34 5.74
C ILE A 145 26.70 10.30 6.33
N GLU A 146 27.33 9.13 6.30
CA GLU A 146 28.70 8.94 6.80
C GLU A 146 29.72 9.44 5.77
N GLN A 147 29.42 9.29 4.48
CA GLN A 147 30.25 9.79 3.39
C GLN A 147 29.38 10.30 2.25
N ASP A 148 29.49 11.60 1.94
CA ASP A 148 28.75 12.25 0.85
C ASP A 148 29.53 12.27 -0.48
N ARG A 149 30.41 11.29 -0.67
CA ARG A 149 31.11 11.04 -1.94
C ARG A 149 30.52 9.81 -2.60
N GLN A 150 30.48 9.77 -3.93
CA GLN A 150 29.94 8.61 -4.63
C GLN A 150 30.89 7.40 -4.53
N PRO A 151 30.39 6.19 -4.20
CA PRO A 151 29.01 5.90 -3.79
C PRO A 151 28.71 6.37 -2.35
N LYS A 152 27.61 7.12 -2.19
CA LYS A 152 27.19 7.67 -0.90
C LYS A 152 26.98 6.56 0.15
N ARG A 153 27.58 6.73 1.33
CA ARG A 153 27.50 5.79 2.44
C ARG A 153 26.57 6.32 3.53
N TYR A 154 25.66 5.47 3.95
CA TYR A 154 24.67 5.73 4.98
C TYR A 154 24.97 4.91 6.22
N ARG A 155 24.71 5.48 7.38
CA ARG A 155 24.81 4.82 8.68
C ARG A 155 23.49 4.91 9.40
N VAL A 156 23.11 3.81 10.04
CA VAL A 156 21.90 3.72 10.86
C VAL A 156 22.03 4.59 12.11
N ASN A 157 20.96 5.33 12.41
CA ASN A 157 20.74 5.94 13.72
C ASN A 157 20.05 4.92 14.66
N PRO A 158 20.74 4.36 15.68
CA PRO A 158 20.17 3.34 16.55
C PRO A 158 18.98 3.83 17.38
N THR A 159 18.96 5.11 17.75
CA THR A 159 17.92 5.67 18.64
C THR A 159 16.56 5.79 17.96
N ARG A 160 16.54 5.83 16.63
CA ARG A 160 15.31 5.82 15.82
C ARG A 160 15.00 4.46 15.21
N MET A 161 15.68 3.40 15.65
CA MET A 161 15.38 2.04 15.17
C MET A 161 14.21 1.44 15.96
N THR A 162 12.99 1.88 15.63
CA THR A 162 11.80 1.71 16.46
C THR A 162 11.14 0.33 16.41
N GLY A 163 11.59 -0.58 15.53
CA GLY A 163 11.09 -1.95 15.51
C GLY A 163 11.12 -2.67 14.16
N PRO A 164 10.44 -3.82 14.06
CA PRO A 164 10.50 -4.69 12.89
C PRO A 164 9.73 -4.19 11.67
N LEU A 165 8.76 -3.30 11.84
CA LEU A 165 7.95 -2.81 10.72
C LEU A 165 8.62 -1.63 10.03
N ALA A 166 8.63 -1.66 8.70
CA ALA A 166 9.15 -0.55 7.92
C ALA A 166 8.29 0.72 8.10
N PRO A 167 8.91 1.90 8.29
CA PRO A 167 8.20 3.16 8.23
C PRO A 167 7.56 3.33 6.83
N SER A 168 6.32 3.81 6.82
CA SER A 168 5.53 3.98 5.61
C SER A 168 5.55 5.42 5.15
N PHE A 169 6.04 5.66 3.92
CA PHE A 169 6.13 7.00 3.35
C PHE A 169 5.09 7.20 2.26
N HIS A 170 4.20 8.16 2.47
CA HIS A 170 3.24 8.60 1.46
C HIS A 170 3.98 9.26 0.28
N ARG A 171 3.41 9.15 -0.92
CA ARG A 171 4.12 9.47 -2.18
C ARG A 171 4.26 10.99 -2.41
N ASN A 172 3.33 11.78 -1.87
CA ASN A 172 3.16 13.21 -2.17
C ASN A 172 3.04 14.08 -0.90
N SER A 173 3.38 13.56 0.28
CA SER A 173 3.40 14.34 1.51
C SER A 173 4.77 14.22 2.16
N GLY A 174 5.25 15.32 2.74
CA GLY A 174 6.46 15.36 3.59
C GLY A 174 6.28 14.61 4.92
N THR A 175 5.35 13.66 4.98
CA THR A 175 4.93 12.97 6.20
C THR A 175 4.95 11.47 5.93
N GLY A 176 5.70 10.75 6.77
CA GLY A 176 5.63 9.29 6.91
C GLY A 176 4.90 8.90 8.19
N VAL A 177 4.62 7.60 8.32
CA VAL A 177 4.13 7.01 9.57
C VAL A 177 5.11 5.93 9.99
N ASP A 178 5.65 6.06 11.19
CA ASP A 178 6.31 4.97 11.88
C ASP A 178 5.25 3.97 12.32
N ARG A 179 5.28 2.76 11.77
CA ARG A 179 4.29 1.72 12.05
C ARG A 179 4.50 1.04 13.40
N ASN A 180 5.71 1.08 13.96
CA ASN A 180 6.01 0.51 15.27
C ASN A 180 5.48 1.43 16.38
N LEU A 181 5.70 2.74 16.25
CA LEU A 181 5.24 3.73 17.22
C LEU A 181 3.82 4.27 16.94
N ARG A 182 3.26 3.95 15.76
CA ARG A 182 1.99 4.52 15.24
C ARG A 182 2.00 6.06 15.23
N GLN A 183 3.16 6.65 15.00
CA GLN A 183 3.38 8.08 15.06
C GLN A 183 3.72 8.65 13.68
N ALA A 184 3.26 9.87 13.40
CA ALA A 184 3.67 10.60 12.20
C ALA A 184 5.14 11.02 12.31
N VAL A 185 5.89 10.88 11.22
CA VAL A 185 7.30 11.28 11.11
C VAL A 185 7.41 12.31 10.00
N ASN A 186 7.98 13.47 10.32
CA ASN A 186 8.24 14.50 9.33
C ASN A 186 9.50 14.13 8.53
N LEU A 187 9.41 14.21 7.20
CA LEU A 187 10.53 13.93 6.29
C LEU A 187 11.49 15.11 6.13
N ASN A 188 11.15 16.26 6.72
CA ASN A 188 11.97 17.47 6.72
C ASN A 188 12.62 17.76 8.09
N ASP A 189 12.42 16.89 9.10
CA ASP A 189 13.03 17.00 10.44
C ASP A 189 14.50 16.55 10.44
N SER A 190 15.25 16.91 9.40
CA SER A 190 16.71 16.80 9.43
C SER A 190 17.27 17.95 10.28
N GLU A 191 17.00 17.91 11.59
CA GLU A 191 17.74 18.68 12.59
C GLU A 191 19.14 18.08 12.74
N HIS A 192 20.05 18.36 11.82
CA HIS A 192 21.48 18.27 12.10
C HIS A 192 22.18 19.45 11.41
N SER A 193 22.35 20.50 12.22
CA SER A 193 23.46 21.46 12.14
C SER A 193 24.78 20.77 12.51
#